data_AF-A0A531JHM4-F1
#
_entry.id   AF-A0A531JHM4-F1
#
_cell.length_a   1.000
_cell.length_b   1.000
_cell.length_c   1.000
_cell.angle_alpha   90.00
_cell.angle_beta   90.00
_cell.angle_gamma   90.00
#
_symmetry.space_group_name_H-M   'P 1'
#
loop_
_entity.id
_entity.type
_entity.pdbx_description
1 polymer ?
#
loop_
_entity_poly.entity_id
_entity_poly.type
_entity_poly.pdbx_seq_one_letter_code
_entity_poly.pdbx_strand_id
1 'polypeptide(L)'
;MNSVFSFARLGALLIKEFIQMRRDRITFAMMLGVPLMQLVLFGYAINNDPKSLPAALVAMSSDPYTRAMVSALQTTCYYRFDHVARNAA
;
A
#
# COMPACT_ATOMS: atom_id res chain seq x y z
N MET A 1 -17.90 31.61 -36.44
CA MET A 1 -17.43 30.31 -35.92
C MET A 1 -15.94 30.16 -36.19
N ASN A 2 -15.22 29.61 -35.21
CA ASN A 2 -13.89 28.98 -35.28
C ASN A 2 -12.64 29.82 -35.58
N SER A 3 -11.84 30.02 -34.53
CA SER A 3 -10.64 29.18 -34.34
C SER A 3 -10.52 28.83 -32.85
N VAL A 4 -11.03 27.66 -32.47
CA VAL A 4 -11.31 27.29 -31.08
C VAL A 4 -10.05 26.82 -30.33
N PHE A 5 -8.91 26.67 -31.01
CA PHE A 5 -7.68 26.26 -30.35
C PHE A 5 -6.47 26.58 -31.23
N SER A 6 -5.42 27.18 -30.66
CA SER A 6 -4.14 27.38 -31.34
C SER A 6 -3.06 26.64 -30.57
N PHE A 7 -2.52 25.57 -31.17
CA PHE A 7 -1.44 24.78 -30.58
C PHE A 7 -0.20 25.62 -30.28
N ALA A 8 0.10 26.63 -31.09
CA ALA A 8 1.20 27.57 -30.84
C ALA A 8 0.98 28.39 -29.56
N ARG A 9 -0.25 28.87 -29.33
CA ARG A 9 -0.60 29.63 -28.12
C ARG A 9 -0.59 28.75 -26.87
N LEU A 10 -1.09 27.51 -26.98
CA LEU A 10 -1.03 26.55 -25.90
C LEU A 10 0.42 26.19 -25.54
N GLY A 11 1.27 25.95 -26.53
CA GLY A 11 2.70 25.71 -26.31
C GLY A 11 3.38 26.88 -25.61
N ALA A 12 3.11 28.12 -26.04
CA ALA A 12 3.65 29.32 -25.39
C ALA A 12 3.19 29.46 -23.93
N LEU A 13 1.92 29.14 -23.63
CA LEU A 13 1.40 29.14 -22.27
C LEU A 13 2.03 28.05 -21.41
N LEU A 14 2.14 26.81 -21.91
CA LEU A 14 2.80 25.72 -21.21
C LEU A 14 4.26 26.04 -20.89
N ILE A 15 5.00 26.61 -21.84
CA ILE A 15 6.40 27.02 -21.63
C ILE A 15 6.49 28.10 -20.55
N LYS A 16 5.59 29.10 -20.58
CA LYS A 16 5.55 30.16 -19.57
C LYS A 16 5.30 29.59 -18.17
N GLU A 17 4.28 28.74 -18.02
CA GLU A 17 3.94 28.13 -16.72
C GLU A 17 5.05 27.18 -16.25
N PHE A 18 5.70 26.44 -17.15
CA PHE A 18 6.84 25.59 -16.80
C PHE A 18 8.02 26.39 -16.27
N ILE A 19 8.37 27.50 -16.92
CA ILE A 19 9.43 28.41 -16.45
C ILE A 19 9.06 29.00 -15.08
N GLN A 20 7.79 29.37 -14.88
CA GLN A 20 7.29 29.88 -13.61
C GLN A 20 7.41 28.85 -12.49
N MET A 21 6.97 27.61 -12.72
CA MET A 21 7.11 26.50 -11.76
C MET A 21 8.57 26.19 -11.44
N ARG A 22 9.47 26.23 -12.43
CA ARG A 22 10.92 26.00 -12.22
C ARG A 22 11.58 27.09 -11.37
N ARG A 23 11.07 28.32 -11.40
CA ARG A 23 11.55 29.43 -10.56
C ARG A 23 11.01 29.33 -9.13
N ASP A 24 9.80 28.81 -8.96
CA ASP A 24 9.24 28.47 -7.65
C ASP A 24 9.73 27.10 -7.17
N ARG A 25 11.01 27.05 -6.80
CA ARG A 25 11.71 25.82 -6.40
C ARG A 25 11.12 25.17 -5.15
N ILE A 26 10.57 25.96 -4.23
CA ILE A 26 10.03 25.46 -2.95
C ILE A 26 8.73 24.72 -3.23
N THR A 27 7.80 25.35 -3.94
CA THR A 27 6.54 24.70 -4.32
C THR A 27 6.78 23.45 -5.15
N PHE A 28 7.68 23.52 -6.13
CA PHE A 28 8.07 22.36 -6.93
C PHE A 28 8.71 21.23 -6.08
N ALA A 29 9.59 21.58 -5.14
CA ALA A 29 10.22 20.63 -4.23
C ALA A 29 9.21 19.98 -3.28
N MET A 30 8.18 20.68 -2.82
CA MET A 30 7.13 20.08 -2.00
C MET A 30 6.22 19.15 -2.83
N MET A 31 5.82 19.59 -4.03
CA MET A 31 4.98 18.81 -4.95
C MET A 31 5.60 17.46 -5.32
N LEU A 32 6.92 17.39 -5.49
CA LEU A 32 7.64 16.13 -5.73
C LEU A 32 8.13 15.47 -4.45
N GLY A 33 8.72 16.25 -3.54
CA GLY A 33 9.42 15.75 -2.36
C GLY A 33 8.50 15.10 -1.34
N VAL A 34 7.32 15.67 -1.07
CA VAL A 34 6.37 15.06 -0.12
C VAL A 34 5.89 13.69 -0.62
N PRO A 35 5.39 13.54 -1.87
CA PRO A 35 5.02 12.23 -2.39
C PRO A 35 6.18 11.25 -2.46
N LEU A 36 7.39 11.69 -2.83
CA LEU A 36 8.56 10.82 -2.86
C LEU A 36 8.97 10.34 -1.47
N MET A 37 8.97 11.22 -0.47
CA MET A 37 9.17 10.82 0.92
C MET A 37 8.08 9.85 1.38
N GLN A 38 6.82 10.10 1.03
CA GLN A 38 5.73 9.18 1.34
C GLN A 38 5.95 7.80 0.70
N LEU A 39 6.39 7.71 -0.56
CA LEU A 39 6.72 6.43 -1.19
C LEU A 39 7.85 5.70 -0.48
N VAL A 40 8.90 6.41 -0.06
CA VAL A 40 10.01 5.81 0.69
C VAL A 40 9.56 5.35 2.07
N LEU A 41 8.84 6.22 2.80
CA LEU A 41 8.34 5.92 4.14
C LEU A 41 7.36 4.77 4.09
N PHE A 42 6.37 4.77 3.19
CA PHE A 42 5.44 3.67 3.05
C PHE A 42 6.13 2.43 2.49
N GLY A 43 7.02 2.53 1.52
CA GLY A 43 7.78 1.39 0.99
C GLY A 43 8.65 0.71 2.05
N TYR A 44 9.20 1.47 3.00
CA TYR A 44 9.99 0.94 4.11
C TYR A 44 9.12 0.50 5.30
N ALA A 45 8.09 1.27 5.64
CA ALA A 45 7.23 1.02 6.81
C ALA A 45 6.16 -0.05 6.54
N ILE A 46 5.77 -0.27 5.28
CA ILE A 46 4.83 -1.33 4.94
C ILE A 46 5.54 -2.68 5.02
N ASN A 47 5.21 -3.45 6.06
CA ASN A 47 5.67 -4.81 6.17
C ASN A 47 4.78 -5.70 5.30
N ASN A 48 5.34 -6.28 4.24
CA ASN A 48 4.62 -7.22 3.35
C ASN A 48 4.54 -8.63 3.93
N ASP A 49 5.27 -8.93 5.00
CA ASP A 49 5.26 -10.23 5.68
C ASP A 49 4.44 -10.13 6.98
N PRO A 50 3.14 -10.48 6.95
CA PRO A 50 2.28 -10.39 8.13
C PRO A 50 2.55 -11.53 9.09
N LYS A 51 3.63 -11.41 9.88
CA LYS A 51 3.92 -12.33 10.98
C LYS A 51 3.00 -12.08 12.16
N SER A 52 2.67 -13.14 12.90
CA SER A 52 1.90 -13.07 14.14
C SER A 52 0.47 -12.49 13.99
N LEU A 53 -0.19 -12.81 12.89
CA LEU A 53 -1.60 -12.47 12.67
C LEU A 53 -2.46 -13.12 13.76
N PRO A 54 -3.22 -12.33 14.54
CA PRO A 54 -4.20 -12.88 15.48
C PRO A 54 -5.25 -13.66 14.69
N ALA A 55 -5.41 -14.95 15.01
CA ALA A 55 -6.34 -15.84 14.32
C ALA A 55 -7.16 -16.65 15.33
N ALA A 56 -8.40 -16.94 14.97
CA ALA A 56 -9.22 -17.91 15.68
C ALA A 56 -9.12 -19.28 14.99
N LEU A 57 -8.96 -20.34 15.78
CA LEU A 57 -8.95 -21.71 15.31
C LEU A 57 -10.34 -22.33 15.48
N VAL A 58 -10.95 -22.81 14.40
CA VAL A 58 -12.16 -23.66 14.44
C VAL A 58 -11.80 -25.01 13.85
N ALA A 59 -11.93 -26.06 14.66
CA ALA A 59 -11.68 -27.44 14.22
C ALA A 59 -12.91 -28.30 14.54
N MET A 60 -13.55 -28.85 13.50
CA MET A 60 -14.74 -29.72 13.65
C MET A 60 -14.39 -31.11 14.21
N SER A 61 -13.12 -31.53 14.10
CA SER A 61 -12.63 -32.84 14.53
C SER A 61 -11.18 -32.74 15.04
N SER A 62 -10.86 -33.43 16.14
CA SER A 62 -9.54 -33.41 16.80
C SER A 62 -8.62 -34.55 16.37
N ASP A 63 -8.59 -34.85 15.06
CA ASP A 63 -7.84 -35.96 14.51
C ASP A 63 -6.34 -35.61 14.33
N PRO A 64 -5.42 -36.60 14.23
CA PRO A 64 -3.99 -36.34 14.03
C PRO A 64 -3.69 -35.45 12.82
N TYR A 65 -4.47 -35.58 11.74
CA TYR A 65 -4.36 -34.73 10.56
C TYR A 65 -4.69 -33.27 10.86
N THR A 66 -5.76 -33.00 11.61
CA THR A 66 -6.13 -31.65 12.03
C THR A 66 -5.02 -31.04 12.89
N ARG A 67 -4.49 -31.78 13.87
CA ARG A 67 -3.40 -31.27 14.72
C ARG A 67 -2.11 -31.01 13.93
N ALA A 68 -1.78 -31.89 12.98
CA ALA A 68 -0.62 -31.71 12.12
C ALA A 68 -0.75 -30.46 11.25
N MET A 69 -1.92 -30.19 10.67
CA MET A 69 -2.18 -28.96 9.92
C MET A 69 -2.07 -27.71 10.80
N VAL A 70 -2.69 -27.70 11.98
CA VAL A 70 -2.61 -26.55 12.91
C VAL A 70 -1.17 -26.28 13.32
N SER A 71 -0.40 -27.32 13.64
CA SER A 71 1.01 -27.20 13.98
C SER A 71 1.87 -26.70 12.81
N ALA A 72 1.60 -27.17 11.59
CA ALA A 72 2.27 -26.68 10.40
C ALA A 72 1.99 -25.18 10.19
N LEU A 73 0.74 -24.74 10.33
CA LEU A 73 0.35 -23.33 10.23
C LEU A 73 1.01 -22.45 11.30
N GLN A 74 1.09 -22.91 12.55
CA GLN A 74 1.80 -22.18 13.62
C GLN A 74 3.31 -22.09 13.35
N THR A 75 3.91 -23.16 12.80
CA THR A 75 5.36 -23.22 12.48
C THR A 75 5.76 -22.19 11.42
N THR A 76 4.82 -21.78 10.55
CA THR A 76 5.08 -20.71 9.58
C THR A 76 5.22 -19.32 10.23
N CYS A 77 4.85 -19.15 11.50
CA CYS A 77 4.83 -17.89 12.25
C CYS A 77 3.92 -16.79 11.66
N TYR A 78 3.12 -17.10 10.64
CA TYR A 78 2.10 -16.18 10.12
C TYR A 78 0.90 -16.11 11.05
N TYR A 79 0.48 -17.24 11.60
CA TYR A 79 -0.73 -17.34 12.42
C TYR A 79 -0.38 -17.48 13.90
N ARG A 80 -1.00 -16.62 14.72
CA ARG A 80 -1.05 -16.78 16.17
C ARG A 80 -2.48 -17.11 16.56
N PHE A 81 -2.72 -18.38 16.89
CA PHE A 81 -4.04 -18.82 17.34
C PHE A 81 -4.27 -18.41 18.79
N ASP A 82 -4.96 -17.29 18.99
CA ASP A 82 -5.25 -16.73 20.34
C ASP A 82 -6.59 -17.24 20.90
N HIS A 83 -7.48 -17.76 20.04
CA HIS A 83 -8.78 -18.29 20.44
C HIS A 83 -9.12 -19.58 19.72
N VAL A 84 -9.70 -20.55 20.44
CA VAL A 84 -10.22 -21.80 19.85
C VAL A 84 -11.74 -21.74 19.91
N ALA A 85 -12.37 -21.52 18.76
CA ALA A 85 -13.82 -21.45 18.62
C ALA A 85 -14.40 -22.84 18.36
N ARG A 86 -15.55 -23.13 18.98
CA ARG A 86 -16.24 -24.42 18.87
C ARG A 86 -17.06 -24.55 17.58
N ASN A 87 -17.40 -23.43 16.96
CA ASN A 87 -18.19 -23.30 15.74
C ASN A 87 -17.73 -22.06 14.96
N ALA A 88 -18.13 -21.97 13.70
CA ALA A 88 -17.78 -20.86 12.81
C ALA A 88 -18.79 -19.70 12.82
N ALA A 89 -19.77 -19.72 13.73
CA ALA A 89 -20.93 -18.84 13.77
C ALA A 89 -20.92 -17.94 15.01
#